data_AF-X1KXE0-F1
#
_entry.id   AF-X1KXE0-F1
#
_cell.length_a   1.000
_cell.length_b   1.000
_cell.length_c   1.000
_cell.angle_alpha   90.00
_cell.angle_beta   90.00
_cell.angle_gamma   90.00
#
_symmetry.space_group_name_H-M   'P 1'
#
loop_
_entity.id
_entity.type
_entity.pdbx_description
1 polymer ?
#
loop_
_entity_poly.entity_id
_entity_poly.type
_entity_poly.pdbx_seq_one_letter_code
_entity_poly.pdbx_strand_id
1 'polypeptide(L)'
;CRKSPGREKYLVCNADEGDPGAFMNRSVLEGDPHAVLEGMLIAAYTIGATHGYIYCRAEYPLALERLNIALAKMKEYGLLGANILGSGFNFDIEIKEGAGAFVCGEETALMASIEGKRGHLKM
;
A
#
# COMPACT_ATOMS: atom_id res chain seq x y z
N CYS A 1 -10.37 9.23 -12.54
CA CYS A 1 -9.69 7.92 -12.40
C CYS A 1 -10.55 6.71 -12.79
N ARG A 2 -11.78 6.53 -12.27
CA ARG A 2 -12.60 5.34 -12.59
C ARG A 2 -12.92 5.16 -14.07
N LYS A 3 -13.14 6.24 -14.82
CA LYS A 3 -13.37 6.23 -16.28
C LYS A 3 -12.07 6.20 -17.12
N SER A 4 -10.90 6.22 -16.48
CA SER A 4 -9.63 6.11 -17.20
C SER A 4 -9.56 4.74 -17.88
N PRO A 5 -9.12 4.67 -19.15
CA PRO A 5 -8.89 3.40 -19.84
C PRO A 5 -7.83 2.57 -19.10
N GLY A 6 -7.98 1.25 -19.16
CA GLY A 6 -7.16 0.29 -18.40
C GLY A 6 -8.03 -0.78 -17.77
N ARG A 7 -7.67 -2.05 -18.00
CA ARG A 7 -8.45 -3.21 -17.55
C ARG A 7 -8.24 -3.50 -16.05
N GLU A 8 -7.06 -3.18 -15.54
CA GLU A 8 -6.68 -3.31 -14.14
C GLU A 8 -6.13 -1.99 -13.62
N LYS A 9 -6.41 -1.70 -12.35
CA LYS A 9 -5.97 -0.49 -11.66
C LYS A 9 -5.41 -0.90 -10.31
N TYR A 10 -4.29 -0.28 -9.98
CA TYR A 10 -3.58 -0.48 -8.74
C TYR A 10 -3.66 0.77 -7.88
N LEU A 11 -3.69 0.59 -6.57
CA LEU A 11 -3.50 1.65 -5.60
C LEU A 11 -2.16 1.44 -4.91
N VAL A 12 -1.36 2.50 -4.80
CA VAL A 12 -0.08 2.45 -4.07
C VAL A 12 -0.14 3.42 -2.91
N CYS A 13 0.18 2.93 -1.71
CA CYS A 13 0.51 3.72 -0.54
C CYS A 13 2.03 3.80 -0.43
N ASN A 14 2.58 5.00 -0.58
CA ASN A 14 4.00 5.26 -0.34
C ASN A 14 4.19 5.55 1.17
N ALA A 15 4.77 4.57 1.87
CA ALA A 15 5.13 4.65 3.27
C ALA A 15 6.67 4.75 3.47
N ASP A 16 7.40 5.19 2.45
CA ASP A 16 8.84 5.41 2.49
C ASP A 16 9.17 6.83 2.97
N GLU A 17 9.15 7.02 4.29
CA GLU A 17 9.51 8.29 4.94
C GLU A 17 11.03 8.34 5.12
N GLY A 18 11.76 8.72 4.06
CA GLY A 18 13.23 8.76 4.00
C GLY A 18 13.88 10.07 4.48
N ASP A 19 13.09 11.14 4.62
CA ASP A 19 13.59 12.48 4.96
C ASP A 19 14.09 12.56 6.41
N PRO A 20 15.30 13.09 6.67
CA PRO A 20 15.81 13.25 8.02
C PRO A 20 14.88 14.09 8.90
N GLY A 21 14.43 13.52 10.02
CA GLY A 21 13.56 14.18 10.99
C GLY A 21 12.04 14.03 10.74
N ALA A 22 11.63 13.35 9.66
CA ALA A 22 10.24 12.97 9.44
C ALA A 22 9.92 11.63 10.15
N PHE A 23 8.82 11.60 10.90
CA PHE A 23 8.35 10.42 11.65
C PHE A 23 6.82 10.33 11.73
N MET A 24 6.12 11.12 10.91
CA MET A 24 4.66 11.25 10.97
C MET A 24 4.01 10.00 10.39
N ASN A 25 4.51 9.51 9.26
CA ASN A 25 4.01 8.29 8.64
C ASN A 25 4.28 7.09 9.54
N ARG A 26 5.49 7.01 10.12
CA ARG A 26 5.82 5.98 11.10
C ARG A 26 4.82 5.95 12.27
N SER A 27 4.50 7.11 12.82
CA SER A 27 3.62 7.23 13.98
C SER A 27 2.20 6.73 13.70
N VAL A 28 1.67 6.98 12.49
CA VAL A 28 0.36 6.46 12.07
C VAL A 28 0.42 4.95 11.81
N LEU A 29 1.41 4.46 11.07
CA LEU A 29 1.53 3.04 10.74
C LEU A 29 1.76 2.18 11.98
N GLU A 30 2.49 2.70 12.96
CA GLU A 30 2.65 2.04 14.25
C GLU A 30 1.37 2.22 15.09
N GLY A 31 0.87 3.44 15.30
CA GLY A 31 -0.22 3.71 16.25
C GLY A 31 -1.60 3.21 15.82
N ASP A 32 -1.97 3.43 14.57
CA ASP A 32 -3.28 3.10 14.00
C ASP A 32 -3.19 2.72 12.51
N PRO A 33 -2.67 1.51 12.21
CA PRO A 33 -2.57 1.04 10.82
C PRO A 33 -3.93 0.91 10.13
N HIS A 34 -5.03 0.71 10.87
CA HIS A 34 -6.35 0.55 10.27
C HIS A 34 -6.83 1.83 9.59
N ALA A 35 -6.50 3.01 10.12
CA ALA A 35 -6.81 4.28 9.46
C ALA A 35 -6.23 4.37 8.03
N VAL A 36 -5.00 3.88 7.83
CA VAL A 36 -4.37 3.85 6.51
C VAL A 36 -5.05 2.82 5.60
N LEU A 37 -5.29 1.62 6.11
CA LEU A 37 -5.90 0.53 5.34
C LEU A 37 -7.35 0.83 4.93
N GLU A 38 -8.13 1.47 5.80
CA GLU A 38 -9.49 1.93 5.49
C GLU A 38 -9.45 3.02 4.41
N GLY A 39 -8.54 3.99 4.54
CA GLY A 39 -8.32 5.01 3.52
C GLY A 39 -7.99 4.40 2.15
N MET A 40 -7.14 3.37 2.13
CA MET A 40 -6.82 2.63 0.92
C MET A 40 -8.04 1.91 0.33
N LEU A 41 -8.85 1.25 1.16
CA LEU A 41 -10.07 0.58 0.73
C LEU A 41 -11.06 1.56 0.07
N ILE A 42 -11.28 2.71 0.70
CA ILE A 42 -12.16 3.78 0.18
C ILE A 42 -11.62 4.33 -1.15
N ALA A 43 -10.31 4.59 -1.23
CA ALA A 43 -9.67 5.07 -2.45
C ALA A 43 -9.79 4.05 -3.58
N ALA A 44 -9.54 2.77 -3.30
CA ALA A 44 -9.63 1.69 -4.27
C ALA A 44 -11.05 1.54 -4.83
N TYR A 45 -12.07 1.57 -3.96
CA TYR A 45 -13.47 1.55 -4.37
C TYR A 45 -13.81 2.72 -5.31
N THR A 46 -13.32 3.91 -4.96
CA THR A 46 -13.57 5.15 -5.72
C THR A 46 -12.96 5.10 -7.12
N ILE A 47 -11.72 4.61 -7.24
CA ILE A 47 -11.01 4.58 -8.52
C ILE A 47 -11.26 3.28 -9.32
N GLY A 48 -11.86 2.27 -8.69
CA GLY A 48 -12.08 0.94 -9.27
C GLY A 48 -10.80 0.10 -9.32
N ALA A 49 -9.91 0.25 -8.35
CA ALA A 49 -8.74 -0.61 -8.18
C ALA A 49 -9.12 -1.88 -7.43
N THR A 50 -8.52 -3.01 -7.84
CA THR A 50 -8.73 -4.32 -7.22
C THR A 50 -7.51 -4.82 -6.46
N HIS A 51 -6.37 -4.15 -6.61
CA HIS A 51 -5.11 -4.50 -5.96
C HIS A 51 -4.46 -3.24 -5.38
N GLY A 52 -3.96 -3.38 -4.16
CA GLY A 52 -3.26 -2.34 -3.42
C GLY A 52 -1.85 -2.79 -3.03
N TYR A 53 -0.90 -1.86 -3.02
CA TYR A 53 0.43 -2.07 -2.47
C TYR A 53 0.73 -1.03 -1.40
N ILE A 54 1.34 -1.45 -0.31
CA ILE A 54 1.99 -0.56 0.66
C ILE A 54 3.49 -0.76 0.50
N TYR A 55 4.19 0.27 0.01
CA TYR A 55 5.64 0.26 -0.02
C TYR A 55 6.15 0.86 1.29
N CYS A 56 6.60 0.01 2.20
CA CYS A 56 7.05 0.41 3.53
C CYS A 56 8.54 0.12 3.68
N ARG A 57 9.29 1.05 4.24
CA ARG A 57 10.73 0.90 4.43
C ARG A 57 11.07 -0.18 5.45
N ALA A 58 12.11 -0.98 5.19
CA ALA A 58 12.53 -2.07 6.08
C ALA A 58 13.01 -1.59 7.46
N GLU A 59 13.40 -0.32 7.59
CA GLU A 59 13.84 0.25 8.87
C GLU A 59 12.69 0.51 9.86
N TYR A 60 11.42 0.26 9.48
CA TYR A 60 10.26 0.34 10.37
C TYR A 60 9.68 -1.05 10.71
N PRO A 61 10.40 -1.91 11.45
CA PRO A 61 9.98 -3.29 11.70
C PRO A 61 8.65 -3.39 12.46
N LEU A 62 8.41 -2.47 13.42
CA LEU A 62 7.16 -2.46 14.18
C LEU A 62 5.95 -2.07 13.31
N ALA A 63 6.14 -1.12 12.38
CA ALA A 63 5.09 -0.76 11.44
C ALA A 63 4.74 -1.94 10.52
N LEU A 64 5.74 -2.66 10.01
CA LEU A 64 5.54 -3.86 9.20
C LEU A 64 4.78 -4.95 9.98
N GLU A 65 5.16 -5.22 11.22
CA GLU A 65 4.46 -6.19 12.08
C GLU A 65 2.98 -5.79 12.27
N ARG A 66 2.73 -4.54 12.66
CA ARG A 66 1.36 -4.05 12.93
C ARG A 66 0.49 -3.99 11.68
N LEU A 67 1.04 -3.61 10.53
CA LEU A 67 0.34 -3.66 9.24
C LEU A 67 -0.04 -5.08 8.87
N ASN A 68 0.86 -6.05 9.01
CA ASN A 68 0.55 -7.46 8.74
C ASN A 68 -0.57 -7.98 9.64
N ILE A 69 -0.54 -7.66 10.93
CA ILE A 69 -1.61 -8.02 11.88
C ILE A 69 -2.93 -7.35 11.47
N ALA A 70 -2.92 -6.07 11.13
CA ALA A 70 -4.11 -5.32 10.74
C ALA A 70 -4.72 -5.84 9.43
N LEU A 71 -3.90 -6.17 8.43
CA LEU A 71 -4.32 -6.80 7.18
C LEU A 71 -4.98 -8.16 7.42
N ALA A 72 -4.36 -9.01 8.26
CA ALA A 72 -4.92 -10.32 8.60
C ALA A 72 -6.30 -10.19 9.26
N LYS A 73 -6.45 -9.25 10.20
CA LYS A 73 -7.75 -8.95 10.82
C LYS A 73 -8.76 -8.47 9.79
N MET A 74 -8.42 -7.50 8.93
CA MET A 74 -9.36 -7.03 7.91
C MET A 74 -9.82 -8.13 6.97
N LYS A 75 -8.94 -9.09 6.62
CA LYS A 75 -9.32 -10.29 5.86
C LYS A 75 -10.29 -11.18 6.65
N GLU A 76 -10.03 -11.42 7.93
CA GLU A 76 -10.92 -12.19 8.82
C GLU A 76 -12.32 -11.57 8.93
N TYR A 77 -12.41 -10.23 9.02
CA TYR A 77 -13.66 -9.49 9.05
C TYR A 77 -14.33 -9.34 7.67
N GLY A 78 -13.75 -9.87 6.60
CA GLY A 78 -14.29 -9.76 5.24
C GLY A 78 -14.26 -8.34 4.65
N LEU A 79 -13.34 -7.50 5.13
CA LEU A 79 -13.09 -6.12 4.68
C LEU A 79 -12.02 -6.03 3.58
N LEU A 80 -11.33 -7.13 3.30
CA LEU A 80 -10.40 -7.30 2.19
C LEU A 80 -10.65 -8.66 1.52
N GLY A 81 -10.23 -8.79 0.27
CA GLY A 81 -10.40 -9.97 -0.56
C GLY A 81 -11.57 -9.85 -1.54
N ALA A 82 -12.28 -10.96 -1.75
CA ALA A 82 -13.37 -11.03 -2.72
C ALA A 82 -14.72 -10.65 -2.11
N ASN A 83 -15.55 -9.95 -2.89
CA ASN A 83 -16.93 -9.60 -2.58
C ASN A 83 -17.07 -8.98 -1.19
N ILE A 84 -16.28 -7.93 -0.91
CA ILE A 84 -16.21 -7.24 0.38
C ILE A 84 -17.62 -6.84 0.81
N LEU A 85 -18.06 -7.35 1.96
CA LEU A 85 -19.40 -7.15 2.53
C LEU A 85 -20.58 -7.44 1.57
N GLY A 86 -20.40 -8.33 0.59
CA GLY A 86 -21.44 -8.66 -0.40
C GLY A 86 -21.68 -7.59 -1.47
N SER A 87 -20.77 -6.61 -1.60
CA SER A 87 -20.93 -5.44 -2.48
C SER A 87 -20.62 -5.71 -3.97
N GLY A 88 -20.07 -6.87 -4.30
CA GLY A 88 -19.48 -7.17 -5.62
C GLY A 88 -18.12 -6.51 -5.86
N PHE A 89 -17.58 -5.77 -4.89
CA PHE A 89 -16.26 -5.16 -4.97
C PHE A 89 -15.18 -6.09 -4.40
N ASN A 90 -14.05 -6.18 -5.10
CA ASN A 90 -12.89 -6.97 -4.70
C ASN A 90 -11.71 -6.02 -4.49
N PHE A 91 -10.99 -6.18 -3.38
CA PHE A 91 -9.78 -5.42 -3.12
C PHE A 91 -8.87 -6.17 -2.14
N ASP A 92 -7.63 -6.39 -2.53
CA ASP A 92 -6.61 -6.96 -1.63
C ASP A 92 -5.36 -6.07 -1.60
N ILE A 93 -4.61 -6.14 -0.50
CA ILE A 93 -3.43 -5.32 -0.25
C ILE A 93 -2.23 -6.21 0.05
N GLU A 94 -1.10 -5.91 -0.59
CA GLU A 94 0.21 -6.50 -0.28
C GLU A 94 1.18 -5.46 0.27
N ILE A 95 2.03 -5.87 1.19
CA ILE A 95 3.14 -5.04 1.67
C ILE A 95 4.39 -5.38 0.83
N LYS A 96 5.08 -4.36 0.33
CA LYS A 96 6.41 -4.46 -0.26
C LYS A 96 7.40 -3.75 0.64
N GLU A 97 8.39 -4.50 1.12
CA GLU A 97 9.46 -3.96 1.94
C GLU A 97 10.51 -3.29 1.05
N GLY A 98 10.87 -2.05 1.39
CA GLY A 98 11.93 -1.32 0.70
C GLY A 98 13.31 -1.89 1.02
N ALA A 99 14.18 -1.98 0.02
CA ALA A 99 15.54 -2.53 0.16
C ALA A 99 16.59 -1.53 0.69
N GLY A 100 16.17 -0.50 1.46
CA GLY A 100 17.06 0.52 2.02
C GLY A 100 17.69 1.49 1.00
N ALA A 101 17.19 1.51 -0.24
CA ALA A 101 17.68 2.43 -1.28
C ALA A 101 16.85 3.71 -1.32
N PHE A 102 17.48 4.86 -1.01
CA PHE A 102 16.93 6.22 -1.01
C PHE A 102 16.25 6.66 -2.34
N VAL A 103 16.41 5.89 -3.42
CA VAL A 103 15.89 6.18 -4.77
C VAL A 103 14.45 5.64 -4.97
N CYS A 104 13.88 4.93 -4.02
CA CYS A 104 12.59 4.25 -4.17
C CYS A 104 11.34 5.08 -3.84
N GLY A 105 11.49 6.32 -3.37
CA GLY A 105 10.36 7.22 -3.08
C GLY A 105 9.70 7.84 -4.32
N GLU A 106 10.27 7.66 -5.51
CA GLU A 106 9.74 8.18 -6.79
C GLU A 106 8.78 7.15 -7.41
N GLU A 107 7.58 7.60 -7.81
CA GLU A 107 6.44 6.77 -8.22
C GLU A 107 6.81 5.69 -9.26
N THR A 108 7.72 6.02 -10.17
CA THR A 108 8.16 5.13 -11.25
C THR A 108 9.16 4.07 -10.78
N ALA A 109 10.03 4.39 -9.81
CA ALA A 109 10.96 3.45 -9.20
C ALA A 109 10.23 2.44 -8.29
N LEU A 110 9.17 2.89 -7.62
CA LEU A 110 8.30 2.05 -6.79
C LEU A 110 7.56 1.02 -7.65
N MET A 111 6.98 1.43 -8.79
CA MET A 111 6.35 0.50 -9.74
C MET A 111 7.33 -0.55 -10.25
N ALA A 112 8.58 -0.17 -10.56
CA ALA A 112 9.62 -1.12 -10.96
C ALA A 112 9.99 -2.10 -9.83
N SER A 113 10.00 -1.63 -8.58
CA SER A 113 10.23 -2.48 -7.40
C SER A 113 9.08 -3.46 -7.15
N ILE A 114 7.82 -3.06 -7.36
CA ILE A 114 6.66 -3.96 -7.30
C ILE A 114 6.77 -5.06 -8.37
N GLU A 115 7.28 -4.73 -9.57
CA GLU A 115 7.54 -5.69 -10.65
C GLU A 115 8.79 -6.57 -10.41
N GLY A 116 9.49 -6.45 -9.28
CA GLY A 116 10.70 -7.23 -8.95
C GLY A 116 11.95 -6.80 -9.72
N LYS A 117 11.93 -5.62 -10.36
CA LYS A 117 13.08 -5.04 -11.07
C LYS A 117 13.83 -4.08 -10.13
N ARG A 118 15.13 -3.86 -10.37
CA ARG A 118 15.88 -2.79 -9.70
C ARG A 118 15.15 -1.46 -9.92
N GLY A 119 14.88 -0.72 -8.84
CA GLY A 119 14.29 0.63 -8.88
C GLY A 119 15.18 1.60 -9.63
N HIS A 120 15.00 1.69 -10.94
CA HIS A 120 15.54 2.75 -11.78
C HIS A 120 14.40 3.66 -12.21
N LEU A 121 14.67 4.97 -12.19
CA LEU A 121 13.82 5.98 -12.82
C LEU A 121 13.60 5.58 -14.29
N LYS A 122 12.34 5.48 -14.72
CA LYS A 122 12.04 5.51 -16.15
C LYS A 122 12.10 6.98 -16.57
N MET A 123 13.19 7.36 -17.24
CA MET A 123 13.22 8.57 -18.06
C MET A 123 12.28 8.42 -19.27
#